data_AF-A0A183I6B5-F1
#
_entry.id   AF-A0A183I6B5-F1
#
_cell.length_a   1.000
_cell.length_b   1.000
_cell.length_c   1.000
_cell.angle_alpha   90.00
_cell.angle_beta   90.00
_cell.angle_gamma   90.00
#
_symmetry.space_group_name_H-M   'P 1'
#
loop_
_entity.id
_entity.type
_entity.pdbx_description
1 polymer ?
#
loop_
_entity_poly.entity_id
_entity_poly.type
_entity_poly.pdbx_seq_one_letter_code
_entity_poly.pdbx_strand_id
1 'polypeptide(L)'
;MIECDKHYEPICGTDGITYVNRCRFSKARCHDKTLLIAYNGECCINRCEQHWAPICDNHNITHLNLCMFNVQNCITTRRDSQSLSIISMFACPDDACNMHCKSDDYQPVCASNELSK
;
A
#
# COMPACT_ATOMS: atom_id res chain seq x y z
N MET A 1 21.50 -31.33 -4.14
CA MET A 1 21.33 -29.90 -4.49
C MET A 1 20.03 -29.81 -5.29
N ILE A 2 19.01 -29.10 -4.81
CA ILE A 2 17.79 -28.90 -5.60
C ILE A 2 18.08 -27.77 -6.59
N GLU A 3 18.13 -28.11 -7.87
CA GLU A 3 18.21 -27.16 -8.95
C GLU A 3 16.80 -26.83 -9.41
N CYS A 4 16.43 -25.56 -9.33
CA CYS A 4 15.14 -25.08 -9.81
C CYS A 4 15.25 -24.74 -11.29
N ASP A 5 14.28 -25.16 -12.08
CA ASP A 5 14.13 -24.69 -13.44
C ASP A 5 13.94 -23.16 -13.50
N LYS A 6 13.98 -22.62 -14.72
CA LYS A 6 13.77 -21.20 -15.00
C LYS A 6 12.35 -20.92 -15.49
N HIS A 7 11.40 -21.83 -15.26
CA HIS A 7 10.02 -21.58 -15.64
C HIS A 7 9.48 -20.38 -14.86
N TYR A 8 8.72 -19.53 -15.52
CA TYR A 8 8.27 -18.26 -14.94
C TYR A 8 6.79 -18.34 -14.58
N GLU A 9 6.56 -18.60 -13.30
CA GLU A 9 5.25 -18.69 -12.65
C GLU A 9 5.34 -17.93 -11.32
N PRO A 10 5.32 -16.59 -11.36
CA PRO A 10 5.73 -15.79 -10.22
C PRO A 10 4.77 -15.94 -9.03
N ILE A 11 5.33 -15.82 -7.84
CA ILE A 11 4.62 -15.87 -6.56
C ILE A 11 5.11 -14.71 -5.70
N CYS A 12 4.17 -13.97 -5.09
CA CYS A 12 4.50 -12.98 -4.10
C CYS A 12 4.56 -13.62 -2.72
N GLY A 13 5.70 -13.48 -2.04
CA GLY A 13 5.86 -13.89 -0.65
C GLY A 13 5.30 -12.85 0.33
N THR A 14 5.01 -13.26 1.56
CA THR A 14 4.66 -12.34 2.66
C THR A 14 5.80 -11.41 3.09
N ASP A 15 7.01 -11.67 2.59
CA ASP A 15 8.20 -10.82 2.70
C ASP A 15 8.25 -9.71 1.63
N GLY A 16 7.26 -9.64 0.73
CA GLY A 16 7.22 -8.68 -0.38
C GLY A 16 8.18 -9.02 -1.53
N ILE A 17 8.76 -10.22 -1.55
CA ILE A 17 9.66 -10.66 -2.62
C ILE A 17 8.88 -11.45 -3.67
N THR A 18 9.15 -11.14 -4.94
CA THR A 18 8.68 -11.93 -6.08
C THR A 18 9.61 -13.12 -6.31
N TYR A 19 9.08 -14.32 -6.13
CA TYR A 19 9.77 -15.56 -6.46
C TYR A 19 9.36 -16.00 -7.86
N VAL A 20 10.33 -16.13 -8.77
CA VAL A 20 10.06 -16.44 -10.19
C VAL A 20 9.30 -17.75 -10.43
N ASN A 21 9.32 -18.67 -9.45
CA ASN A 21 8.50 -19.87 -9.43
C ASN A 21 8.40 -20.49 -8.03
N ARG A 22 7.53 -21.50 -7.91
CA ARG A 22 7.30 -22.28 -6.68
C ARG A 22 8.55 -22.96 -6.14
N CYS A 23 9.47 -23.41 -7.00
CA CYS A 23 10.71 -24.04 -6.53
C CYS A 23 11.59 -23.03 -5.79
N ARG A 24 11.77 -21.83 -6.35
CA ARG A 24 12.53 -20.74 -5.71
C ARG A 24 11.90 -20.29 -4.40
N PHE A 25 10.57 -20.15 -4.36
CA PHE A 25 9.83 -19.88 -3.11
C PHE A 25 10.06 -20.97 -2.06
N SER A 26 9.94 -22.24 -2.47
CA SER A 26 10.10 -23.39 -1.56
C SER A 26 11.50 -23.46 -0.96
N LYS A 27 12.53 -23.14 -1.76
CA LYS A 27 13.91 -23.04 -1.30
C LYS A 27 14.08 -21.92 -0.27
N ALA A 28 13.51 -20.74 -0.50
CA ALA A 28 13.55 -19.65 0.47
C ALA A 28 12.83 -20.03 1.78
N ARG A 29 11.66 -20.67 1.68
CA ARG A 29 10.90 -21.15 2.84
C ARG A 29 11.60 -22.27 3.63
N CYS A 30 12.57 -22.98 3.02
CA CYS A 30 13.42 -23.90 3.77
C CYS A 30 14.31 -23.16 4.78
N HIS A 31 14.72 -21.93 4.47
CA HIS A 31 15.52 -21.07 5.35
C HIS A 31 14.65 -20.25 6.30
N ASP A 32 13.48 -19.80 5.84
CA ASP A 32 12.50 -19.09 6.66
C ASP A 32 11.15 -19.81 6.65
N LYS A 33 10.84 -20.49 7.76
CA LYS A 33 9.58 -21.25 7.90
C LYS A 33 8.35 -20.36 8.05
N THR A 34 8.54 -19.07 8.34
CA THR A 34 7.44 -18.10 8.48
C THR A 34 7.01 -17.50 7.14
N LEU A 35 7.81 -17.71 6.07
CA LEU A 35 7.50 -17.26 4.73
C LEU A 35 6.27 -17.99 4.16
N LEU A 36 5.20 -17.23 3.91
CA LEU A 36 3.96 -17.70 3.29
C LEU A 36 3.77 -17.09 1.90
N ILE A 37 2.87 -17.68 1.13
CA ILE A 37 2.43 -17.10 -0.14
C ILE A 37 1.43 -16.00 0.19
N ALA A 38 1.70 -14.77 -0.24
CA ALA A 38 0.75 -13.67 -0.14
C ALA A 38 -0.34 -13.79 -1.23
N TYR A 39 0.08 -13.98 -2.48
CA TYR A 39 -0.79 -14.24 -3.63
C TYR A 39 0.02 -14.77 -4.82
N ASN A 40 -0.68 -15.35 -5.81
CA ASN A 40 -0.05 -15.78 -7.07
C ASN A 40 0.20 -14.56 -7.98
N GLY A 41 1.31 -14.56 -8.69
CA GLY A 41 1.80 -13.42 -9.48
C GLY A 41 2.96 -12.69 -8.82
N GLU A 42 3.48 -11.68 -9.50
CA GLU A 42 4.51 -10.80 -8.95
C GLU A 42 3.95 -9.92 -7.84
N CYS A 43 4.79 -9.56 -6.87
CA CYS A 43 4.43 -8.58 -5.85
C CYS A 43 4.17 -7.20 -6.46
N CYS A 44 3.21 -6.49 -5.88
CA CYS A 44 2.95 -5.10 -6.20
C CYS A 44 4.17 -4.22 -5.87
N ILE A 45 4.59 -3.37 -6.81
CA ILE A 45 5.77 -2.51 -6.66
C ILE A 45 5.44 -1.37 -5.70
N ASN A 46 6.07 -1.36 -4.52
CA ASN A 46 6.00 -0.24 -3.58
C ASN A 46 7.27 0.62 -3.68
N ARG A 47 7.29 1.54 -4.64
CA ARG A 47 8.35 2.57 -4.82
C ARG A 47 7.75 3.97 -4.72
N CYS A 48 6.92 4.19 -3.71
CA CYS A 48 6.20 5.45 -3.54
C CYS A 48 6.98 6.46 -2.69
N GLU A 49 7.05 7.70 -3.19
CA GLU A 49 7.46 8.84 -2.39
C GLU A 49 6.45 9.12 -1.29
N GLN A 50 6.94 9.52 -0.12
CA GLN A 50 6.10 9.83 1.03
C GLN A 50 5.83 11.33 1.04
N HIS A 51 4.72 11.74 0.45
CA HIS A 51 4.23 13.11 0.49
C HIS A 51 2.71 13.12 0.62
N TRP A 52 2.18 14.12 1.32
CA TRP A 52 0.75 14.27 1.57
C TRP A 52 0.04 14.89 0.36
N ALA A 53 -0.63 14.05 -0.42
CA ALA A 53 -1.53 14.42 -1.52
C ALA A 53 -2.73 13.47 -1.50
N PRO A 54 -3.56 13.55 -0.45
CA PRO A 54 -4.42 12.45 -0.04
C PRO A 54 -5.56 12.19 -1.02
N ILE A 55 -5.94 10.92 -1.15
CA ILE A 55 -7.13 10.51 -1.90
C ILE A 55 -7.98 9.58 -1.05
N CYS A 56 -9.29 9.59 -1.28
CA CYS A 56 -10.26 8.74 -0.58
C CYS A 56 -10.73 7.64 -1.52
N ASP A 57 -10.69 6.39 -1.05
CA ASP A 57 -11.19 5.24 -1.81
C ASP A 57 -12.64 4.86 -1.47
N ASN A 58 -13.13 3.81 -2.13
CA ASN A 58 -14.48 3.28 -1.97
C ASN A 58 -14.74 2.51 -0.67
N HIS A 59 -13.74 2.37 0.18
CA HIS A 59 -13.86 1.82 1.53
C HIS A 59 -13.70 2.90 2.60
N ASN A 60 -13.74 4.18 2.19
CA ASN A 60 -13.56 5.32 3.08
C ASN A 60 -12.18 5.29 3.77
N ILE A 61 -11.16 4.82 3.04
CA ILE A 61 -9.77 4.83 3.48
C ILE A 61 -9.03 5.97 2.77
N THR A 62 -8.38 6.83 3.56
CA THR A 62 -7.48 7.84 3.02
C THR A 62 -6.12 7.22 2.68
N HIS A 63 -5.72 7.35 1.43
CA HIS A 63 -4.38 7.00 0.97
C HIS A 63 -3.52 8.26 0.95
N LEU A 64 -2.27 8.14 1.42
CA LEU A 64 -1.32 9.26 1.50
C LEU A 64 -1.15 10.02 0.18
N ASN A 65 -1.12 9.26 -0.92
CA ASN A 65 -1.11 9.77 -2.29
C ASN A 65 -1.59 8.71 -3.28
N LEU A 66 -1.71 9.11 -4.55
CA LEU A 66 -2.15 8.23 -5.63
C LEU A 66 -1.26 6.99 -5.80
N CYS A 67 0.05 7.11 -5.55
CA CYS A 67 0.96 5.97 -5.62
C CYS A 67 0.58 4.92 -4.56
N MET A 68 0.39 5.35 -3.31
CA MET A 68 -0.01 4.45 -2.22
C MET A 68 -1.36 3.78 -2.48
N PHE A 69 -2.32 4.51 -3.05
CA PHE A 69 -3.59 3.91 -3.50
C PHE A 69 -3.37 2.84 -4.57
N ASN A 70 -2.55 3.10 -5.59
CA ASN A 70 -2.30 2.13 -6.65
C ASN A 70 -1.63 0.85 -6.12
N VAL A 71 -0.74 0.98 -5.14
CA VAL A 71 -0.16 -0.18 -4.44
C VAL A 71 -1.24 -0.97 -3.73
N GLN A 72 -2.11 -0.31 -2.95
CA GLN A 72 -3.18 -1.00 -2.25
C GLN A 72 -4.17 -1.66 -3.20
N ASN A 73 -4.60 -0.96 -4.26
CA ASN A 73 -5.49 -1.50 -5.29
C ASN A 73 -4.88 -2.73 -5.99
N CYS A 74 -3.59 -2.70 -6.29
CA CYS A 74 -2.88 -3.85 -6.81
C CYS A 74 -2.95 -5.04 -5.83
N ILE A 75 -2.69 -4.80 -4.54
CA ILE A 75 -2.71 -5.85 -3.51
C ILE A 75 -4.10 -6.45 -3.38
N THR A 76 -5.17 -5.64 -3.26
CA THR A 76 -6.55 -6.14 -3.10
C THR A 76 -7.02 -6.87 -4.35
N THR A 77 -6.61 -6.42 -5.54
CA THR A 77 -6.95 -7.08 -6.80
C THR A 77 -6.29 -8.46 -6.88
N ARG A 78 -5.02 -8.58 -6.46
CA ARG A 78 -4.27 -9.83 -6.51
C ARG A 78 -4.65 -10.82 -5.41
N ARG A 79 -4.95 -10.32 -4.22
CA ARG A 79 -5.23 -11.14 -3.03
C ARG A 79 -6.70 -11.52 -2.93
N ASP A 80 -7.58 -10.54 -3.10
CA ASP A 80 -9.01 -10.65 -2.76
C ASP A 80 -9.90 -10.56 -4.01
N SER A 81 -9.32 -10.44 -5.21
CA SER A 81 -10.04 -10.20 -6.47
C SER A 81 -10.93 -8.95 -6.43
N GLN A 82 -10.57 -7.97 -5.59
CA GLN A 82 -11.32 -6.75 -5.40
C GLN A 82 -10.55 -5.54 -5.92
N SER A 83 -11.16 -4.80 -6.86
CA SER A 83 -10.64 -3.52 -7.33
C SER A 83 -11.16 -2.39 -6.45
N LEU A 84 -10.27 -1.50 -6.05
CA LEU A 84 -10.61 -0.25 -5.40
C LEU A 84 -10.95 0.81 -6.44
N SER A 85 -11.79 1.77 -6.05
CA SER A 85 -12.07 2.96 -6.83
C SER A 85 -11.86 4.22 -5.99
N ILE A 86 -11.50 5.31 -6.67
CA ILE A 86 -11.29 6.61 -6.02
C ILE A 86 -12.65 7.29 -5.91
N ILE A 87 -13.07 7.60 -4.67
CA ILE A 87 -14.26 8.41 -4.40
C ILE A 87 -13.93 9.90 -4.52
N SER A 88 -12.78 10.33 -4.00
CA SER A 88 -12.40 11.75 -3.94
C SER A 88 -10.89 11.94 -4.05
N MET A 89 -10.46 13.04 -4.67
CA MET A 89 -9.04 13.47 -4.73
C MET A 89 -8.59 14.22 -3.46
N PHE A 90 -9.31 14.02 -2.36
CA PHE A 90 -9.02 14.56 -1.04
C PHE A 90 -9.10 13.43 0.00
N ALA A 91 -8.65 13.69 1.22
CA ALA A 91 -8.85 12.76 2.34
C ALA A 91 -10.33 12.44 2.56
N CYS A 92 -10.61 11.26 3.08
CA CYS A 92 -11.96 10.85 3.45
C CYS A 92 -12.54 11.77 4.55
N PRO A 93 -13.87 11.95 4.62
CA PRO A 93 -14.50 12.87 5.58
C PRO A 93 -14.07 12.63 7.04
N ASP A 94 -13.88 11.37 7.42
CA ASP A 94 -13.52 10.99 8.80
C ASP A 94 -12.05 11.34 9.15
N ASP A 95 -11.18 11.43 8.15
CA ASP A 95 -9.75 11.72 8.33
C ASP A 95 -9.43 13.21 8.15
N ALA A 96 -10.25 13.94 7.40
CA ALA A 96 -10.03 15.34 7.08
C ALA A 96 -9.99 16.26 8.31
N CYS A 97 -10.72 15.92 9.38
CA CYS A 97 -10.80 16.72 10.61
C CYS A 97 -9.83 16.25 11.72
N ASN A 98 -9.29 15.04 11.61
CA ASN A 98 -8.48 14.39 12.66
C ASN A 98 -6.96 14.53 12.43
N MET A 99 -6.54 15.43 11.54
CA MET A 99 -5.12 15.69 11.29
C MET A 99 -4.45 16.27 12.55
N HIS A 100 -3.44 15.58 13.06
CA HIS A 100 -2.61 16.10 14.14
C HIS A 100 -1.66 17.17 13.60
N CYS A 101 -2.03 18.43 13.77
CA CYS A 101 -1.14 19.55 13.50
C CYS A 101 0.06 19.51 14.45
N LYS A 102 1.29 19.59 13.92
CA LYS A 102 2.49 19.72 14.76
C LYS A 102 2.54 21.12 15.34
N SER A 103 2.86 21.21 16.64
CA SER A 103 3.00 22.50 17.35
C SER A 103 4.07 23.42 16.76
N ASP A 104 5.08 22.83 16.13
CA ASP A 104 6.29 23.55 15.73
C ASP A 104 6.16 24.19 14.33
N ASP A 105 5.03 23.98 13.64
CA ASP A 105 4.72 24.53 12.30
C ASP A 105 3.60 25.58 12.38
N TYR A 106 3.62 26.38 13.45
CA TYR A 106 2.58 27.37 13.74
C TYR A 106 2.64 28.56 12.78
N GLN A 107 1.65 28.64 11.87
CA GLN A 107 1.43 29.77 10.99
C GLN A 107 0.01 30.32 11.22
N PRO A 108 -0.14 31.45 11.94
CA PRO A 108 -1.46 31.93 12.33
C PRO A 108 -2.24 32.42 11.11
N VAL A 109 -3.52 32.04 11.05
CA VAL A 109 -4.49 32.53 10.07
C VAL A 109 -5.72 33.07 10.78
N CYS A 110 -6.36 34.09 10.20
CA CYS A 110 -7.65 34.56 10.69
C CYS A 110 -8.74 33.62 10.15
N ALA A 111 -9.45 32.94 11.06
CA ALA A 111 -10.58 32.12 10.67
C ALA A 111 -11.81 33.00 10.36
N SER A 112 -12.74 32.49 9.54
CA SER A 112 -13.95 33.21 9.15
C SER A 112 -14.89 33.57 10.31
N ASN A 113 -14.65 33.03 11.50
CA ASN A 113 -15.34 33.36 12.74
C ASN A 113 -14.57 34.38 13.60
N GLU A 114 -13.63 35.11 13.00
CA GLU A 114 -12.81 36.16 13.63
C GLU A 114 -11.90 35.67 14.77
N LEU A 115 -11.74 34.35 14.91
CA LEU A 115 -10.79 33.75 15.85
C LEU A 115 -9.44 33.51 15.16
N SER A 116 -8.35 33.91 15.80
CA SER A 116 -7.01 33.44 15.44
C SER A 116 -6.82 32.04 16.02
N LYS A 117 -6.49 31.06 15.18
CA LYS A 117 -6.03 29.74 15.61
C LYS A 117 -4.55 29.61 15.34
#